data_AF-A0A434A751-F1
#
_entry.id   AF-A0A434A751-F1
#
_cell.length_a   1.000
_cell.length_b   1.000
_cell.length_c   1.000
_cell.angle_alpha   90.00
_cell.angle_beta   90.00
_cell.angle_gamma   90.00
#
_symmetry.space_group_name_H-M   'P 1'
#
loop_
_entity.id
_entity.type
_entity.pdbx_description
1 polymer ?
#
loop_
_entity_poly.entity_id
_entity_poly.type
_entity_poly.pdbx_seq_one_letter_code
_entity_poly.pdbx_strand_id
1 'polypeptide(L)'
;MKKLKLIQLLVVACIFISASCSNDDKQPENPKNYVLVHGAWQAPYAWQAVKGNLEKQGNKVIVVELPGHGNDNTSPAAITLDVYKQKVMDALSTIDGKVILVGHSLGGMIISSVAEAVPAKIEKLVYVAAYLPESGQNLDQLSHMDPDSQLGIKGNLIFNDNGTIDVKADQIVNLFIQDGSPEIQNLVVKNYRTEPLTPFINPVVLTEQNFGSVKKAYIKTLQDHVVSPYLQNKMIETGKVKSVYEINTGHSPFLSQPDELSSILTKIANN
;
A
#
# COMPACT_ATOMS: atom_id res chain seq x y z
N MET A 1 -82.13 43.89 26.97
CA MET A 1 -82.12 43.67 25.51
C MET A 1 -80.99 44.47 24.88
N LYS A 2 -79.92 43.79 24.44
CA LYS A 2 -79.10 44.02 23.22
C LYS A 2 -77.76 43.31 23.40
N LYS A 3 -77.51 42.36 22.48
CA LYS A 3 -76.32 41.51 22.39
C LYS A 3 -75.13 42.36 21.91
N LEU A 4 -73.95 42.20 22.51
CA LEU A 4 -72.69 42.65 21.91
C LEU A 4 -71.81 41.41 21.68
N LYS A 5 -71.55 41.12 20.41
CA LYS A 5 -70.70 40.01 19.95
C LYS A 5 -69.24 40.39 20.21
N LEU A 6 -68.51 39.54 20.92
CA LEU A 6 -67.06 39.63 21.05
C LEU A 6 -66.42 38.91 19.85
N ILE A 7 -65.72 39.66 19.01
CA ILE A 7 -64.98 39.16 17.84
C ILE A 7 -63.65 38.62 18.36
N GLN A 8 -63.38 37.32 18.18
CA GLN A 8 -62.06 36.73 18.38
C GLN A 8 -61.18 37.09 17.17
N LEU A 9 -60.09 37.82 17.42
CA LEU A 9 -59.04 38.07 16.44
C LEU A 9 -58.00 36.94 16.56
N LEU A 10 -57.93 36.08 15.54
CA LEU A 10 -56.91 35.04 15.41
C LEU A 10 -55.56 35.71 15.04
N VAL A 11 -54.55 35.58 15.89
CA VAL A 11 -53.17 35.92 15.55
C VAL A 11 -52.53 34.69 14.91
N VAL A 12 -52.28 34.75 13.61
CA VAL A 12 -51.49 33.74 12.89
C VAL A 12 -50.02 34.04 13.13
N ALA A 13 -49.35 33.22 13.95
CA ALA A 13 -47.89 33.26 14.10
C ALA A 13 -47.26 32.49 12.93
N CYS A 14 -46.58 33.20 12.02
CA CYS A 14 -45.72 32.59 11.01
C CYS A 14 -44.48 32.01 11.68
N ILE A 15 -44.41 30.69 11.78
CA ILE A 15 -43.21 29.97 12.21
C ILE A 15 -42.28 29.87 11.00
N PHE A 16 -41.17 30.60 11.02
CA PHE A 16 -40.06 30.38 10.10
C PHE A 16 -39.35 29.08 10.51
N ILE A 17 -39.48 28.03 9.68
CA ILE A 17 -38.69 26.81 9.81
C ILE A 17 -37.37 27.08 9.08
N SER A 18 -36.30 27.37 9.82
CA SER A 18 -34.95 27.30 9.27
C SER A 18 -34.60 25.84 9.06
N ALA A 19 -34.49 25.43 7.80
CA ALA A 19 -33.92 24.15 7.41
C ALA A 19 -32.46 24.11 7.90
N SER A 20 -32.23 23.35 8.96
CA SER A 20 -30.89 23.00 9.42
C SER A 20 -30.34 21.97 8.43
N CYS A 21 -29.50 22.43 7.49
CA CYS A 21 -28.65 21.53 6.72
C CYS A 21 -27.67 20.89 7.72
N SER A 22 -27.98 19.68 8.22
CA SER A 22 -26.96 18.86 8.87
C SER A 22 -26.02 18.37 7.77
N ASN A 23 -24.85 18.99 7.68
CA ASN A 23 -23.71 18.29 7.13
C ASN A 23 -23.48 17.09 8.04
N ASP A 24 -23.91 15.91 7.61
CA ASP A 24 -23.41 14.63 8.12
C ASP A 24 -21.94 14.52 7.69
N ASP A 25 -21.09 15.37 8.29
CA ASP A 25 -19.67 15.08 8.41
C ASP A 25 -19.59 13.91 9.38
N LYS A 26 -19.71 12.69 8.84
CA LYS A 26 -19.37 11.48 9.57
C LYS A 26 -17.98 11.70 10.13
N GLN A 27 -17.89 11.91 11.45
CA GLN A 27 -16.64 11.92 12.19
C GLN A 27 -15.81 10.72 11.69
N PRO A 28 -14.53 10.91 11.30
CA PRO A 28 -13.71 9.80 10.88
C PRO A 28 -13.72 8.74 11.98
N GLU A 29 -13.94 7.49 11.59
CA GLU A 29 -13.74 6.35 12.47
C GLU A 29 -12.36 6.44 13.13
N ASN A 30 -12.24 5.95 14.37
CA ASN A 30 -11.04 6.02 15.22
C ASN A 30 -9.73 6.07 14.42
N PRO A 31 -8.95 7.18 14.52
CA PRO A 31 -7.71 7.36 13.78
C PRO A 31 -6.80 6.13 13.79
N LYS A 32 -6.29 5.77 12.63
CA LYS A 32 -5.39 4.62 12.44
C LYS A 32 -3.96 5.08 12.20
N ASN A 33 -3.03 4.19 12.49
CA ASN A 33 -1.63 4.34 12.13
C ASN A 33 -1.33 3.50 10.89
N TYR A 34 -0.83 4.11 9.83
CA TYR A 34 -0.37 3.42 8.63
C TYR A 34 1.15 3.52 8.50
N VAL A 35 1.78 2.43 8.11
CA VAL A 35 3.17 2.43 7.65
C VAL A 35 3.20 1.85 6.24
N LEU A 36 3.65 2.68 5.28
CA LEU A 36 3.66 2.39 3.85
C LEU A 36 5.09 2.06 3.41
N VAL A 37 5.27 0.88 2.82
CA VAL A 37 6.56 0.35 2.37
C VAL A 37 6.51 0.14 0.86
N HIS A 38 7.37 0.86 0.14
CA HIS A 38 7.46 0.75 -1.32
C HIS A 38 8.16 -0.55 -1.77
N GLY A 39 7.99 -0.88 -3.04
CA GLY A 39 8.70 -1.98 -3.69
C GLY A 39 10.05 -1.57 -4.28
N ALA A 40 10.64 -2.49 -5.02
CA ALA A 40 11.87 -2.28 -5.78
C ALA A 40 11.71 -1.20 -6.87
N TRP A 41 12.81 -0.51 -7.19
CA TRP A 41 12.90 0.60 -8.15
C TRP A 41 11.99 1.80 -7.84
N GLN A 42 11.36 1.81 -6.67
CA GLN A 42 10.44 2.85 -6.20
C GLN A 42 11.00 3.51 -4.94
N ALA A 43 10.40 4.62 -4.52
CA ALA A 43 10.86 5.38 -3.36
C ALA A 43 9.68 6.11 -2.71
N PRO A 44 9.85 6.82 -1.57
CA PRO A 44 8.74 7.44 -0.84
C PRO A 44 7.83 8.36 -1.65
N TYR A 45 8.31 8.96 -2.75
CA TYR A 45 7.51 9.82 -3.62
C TYR A 45 6.23 9.12 -4.11
N ALA A 46 6.31 7.81 -4.36
CA ALA A 46 5.23 6.96 -4.84
C ALA A 46 3.97 7.05 -3.96
N TRP A 47 4.15 7.17 -2.65
CA TRP A 47 3.06 7.10 -1.69
C TRP A 47 2.49 8.45 -1.28
N GLN A 48 2.99 9.58 -1.80
CA GLN A 48 2.62 10.90 -1.27
C GLN A 48 1.14 11.24 -1.44
N ALA A 49 0.53 10.85 -2.57
CA ALA A 49 -0.91 11.06 -2.79
C ALA A 49 -1.74 10.24 -1.80
N VAL A 50 -1.44 8.94 -1.66
CA VAL A 50 -2.11 8.04 -0.71
C VAL A 50 -1.93 8.52 0.73
N LYS A 51 -0.71 8.93 1.10
CA LYS A 51 -0.40 9.52 2.40
C LYS A 51 -1.33 10.71 2.69
N GLY A 52 -1.37 11.69 1.78
CA GLY A 52 -2.20 12.87 1.95
C GLY A 52 -3.70 12.55 2.06
N ASN A 53 -4.16 11.56 1.30
CA ASN A 53 -5.56 11.11 1.36
C ASN A 53 -5.93 10.44 2.68
N LEU A 54 -5.04 9.63 3.24
CA LEU A 54 -5.23 8.99 4.54
C LEU A 54 -5.11 10.00 5.69
N GLU A 55 -4.17 10.95 5.63
CA GLU A 55 -3.98 12.00 6.63
C GLU A 55 -5.18 12.97 6.69
N LYS A 56 -5.81 13.29 5.54
CA LYS A 56 -7.07 14.07 5.49
C LYS A 56 -8.22 13.43 6.27
N GLN A 57 -8.17 12.12 6.47
CA GLN A 57 -9.15 11.37 7.27
C GLN A 57 -8.76 11.31 8.77
N GLY A 58 -7.73 12.04 9.19
CA GLY A 58 -7.25 12.07 10.58
C GLY A 58 -6.28 10.95 10.95
N ASN A 59 -5.85 10.12 10.01
CA ASN A 59 -4.91 9.03 10.27
C ASN A 59 -3.47 9.55 10.40
N LYS A 60 -2.63 8.82 11.15
CA LYS A 60 -1.18 9.02 11.16
C LYS A 60 -0.55 8.11 10.12
N VAL A 61 0.30 8.66 9.25
CA VAL A 61 0.91 7.89 8.15
C VAL A 61 2.42 8.10 8.13
N ILE A 62 3.17 7.01 8.15
CA ILE A 62 4.61 7.01 7.89
C ILE A 62 4.86 6.34 6.55
N VAL A 63 5.59 7.02 5.65
CA VAL A 63 6.12 6.43 4.43
C VAL A 63 7.59 6.12 4.69
N VAL A 64 7.97 4.85 4.56
CA VAL A 64 9.35 4.41 4.84
C VAL A 64 10.22 4.68 3.61
N GLU A 65 11.36 5.34 3.82
CA GLU A 65 12.47 5.37 2.84
C GLU A 65 13.38 4.18 3.12
N LEU A 66 13.38 3.19 2.22
CA LEU A 66 14.27 2.04 2.34
C LEU A 66 15.72 2.44 1.97
N PRO A 67 16.75 1.86 2.63
CA PRO A 67 18.14 2.07 2.23
C PRO A 67 18.38 1.81 0.73
N GLY A 68 19.22 2.63 0.11
CA GLY A 68 19.53 2.59 -1.33
C GLY A 68 18.47 3.23 -2.24
N HIS A 69 17.39 3.78 -1.69
CA HIS A 69 16.27 4.36 -2.45
C HIS A 69 16.05 5.84 -2.13
N GLY A 70 15.39 6.55 -3.04
CA GLY A 70 15.07 7.96 -2.84
C GLY A 70 16.34 8.78 -2.65
N ASN A 71 16.44 9.46 -1.49
CA ASN A 71 17.63 10.25 -1.12
C ASN A 71 18.68 9.45 -0.34
N ASP A 72 18.40 8.19 0.00
CA ASP A 72 19.34 7.32 0.70
C ASP A 72 20.46 6.84 -0.23
N ASN A 73 21.69 6.92 0.26
CA ASN A 73 22.92 6.60 -0.48
C ASN A 73 23.66 5.39 0.11
N THR A 74 22.96 4.54 0.87
CA THR A 74 23.53 3.29 1.38
C THR A 74 24.00 2.44 0.20
N SER A 75 25.23 1.94 0.29
CA SER A 75 25.82 1.10 -0.76
C SER A 75 25.00 -0.19 -0.95
N PRO A 76 24.73 -0.64 -2.19
CA PRO A 76 24.06 -1.92 -2.46
C PRO A 76 24.70 -3.11 -1.74
N ALA A 77 26.02 -3.10 -1.57
CA ALA A 77 26.75 -4.17 -0.88
C ALA A 77 26.42 -4.27 0.63
N ALA A 78 25.91 -3.20 1.24
CA ALA A 78 25.50 -3.17 2.64
C ALA A 78 24.01 -3.50 2.85
N ILE A 79 23.27 -3.75 1.76
CA ILE A 79 21.82 -3.91 1.80
C ILE A 79 21.44 -5.39 1.74
N THR A 80 20.58 -5.79 2.67
CA THR A 80 19.92 -7.10 2.72
C THR A 80 18.44 -6.92 3.05
N LEU A 81 17.65 -7.98 2.94
CA LEU A 81 16.25 -7.93 3.38
C LEU A 81 16.12 -7.61 4.88
N ASP A 82 17.09 -8.03 5.70
CA ASP A 82 17.11 -7.71 7.13
C ASP A 82 17.39 -6.24 7.42
N VAL A 83 18.21 -5.58 6.60
CA VAL A 83 18.43 -4.13 6.69
C VAL A 83 17.13 -3.38 6.37
N TYR A 84 16.36 -3.84 5.38
CA TYR A 84 15.04 -3.29 5.08
C TYR A 84 14.03 -3.54 6.19
N LYS A 85 13.98 -4.76 6.73
CA LYS A 85 13.17 -5.12 7.90
C LYS A 85 13.45 -4.19 9.08
N GLN A 86 14.74 -3.98 9.41
CA GLN A 86 15.12 -3.11 10.52
C GLN A 86 14.66 -1.67 10.29
N LYS A 87 14.83 -1.12 9.07
CA LYS A 87 14.35 0.23 8.75
C LYS A 87 12.85 0.38 8.98
N VAL A 88 12.05 -0.61 8.60
CA VAL A 88 10.61 -0.60 8.85
C VAL A 88 10.32 -0.72 10.34
N MET A 89 11.01 -1.59 11.08
CA MET A 89 10.86 -1.71 12.54
C MET A 89 11.19 -0.41 13.28
N ASP A 90 12.23 0.31 12.83
CA ASP A 90 12.57 1.63 13.38
C ASP A 90 11.42 2.62 13.18
N ALA A 91 10.81 2.64 11.99
CA ALA A 91 9.62 3.46 11.74
C ALA A 91 8.44 3.08 12.67
N LEU A 92 8.19 1.78 12.87
CA LEU A 92 7.15 1.29 13.79
C LEU A 92 7.37 1.71 15.24
N SER A 93 8.64 1.82 15.67
CA SER A 93 9.00 2.19 17.04
C SER A 93 8.60 3.63 17.40
N THR A 94 8.44 4.50 16.40
CA THR A 94 8.05 5.92 16.57
C THR A 94 6.54 6.15 16.70
N ILE A 95 5.76 5.07 16.62
CA ILE A 95 4.30 5.12 16.65
C ILE A 95 3.81 4.48 17.95
N ASP A 96 2.90 5.13 18.66
CA ASP A 96 2.18 4.49 19.77
C ASP A 96 1.04 3.61 19.25
N GLY A 97 0.84 2.45 19.87
CA GLY A 97 -0.20 1.50 19.48
C GLY A 97 0.16 0.62 18.28
N LYS A 98 -0.84 -0.07 17.72
CA LYS A 98 -0.66 -0.96 16.56
C LYS A 98 -0.74 -0.20 15.23
N VAL A 99 -0.25 -0.82 14.17
CA VAL A 99 -0.26 -0.24 12.82
C VAL A 99 -0.95 -1.14 11.79
N ILE A 100 -1.46 -0.51 10.74
CA ILE A 100 -1.73 -1.16 9.46
C ILE A 100 -0.46 -1.05 8.63
N LEU A 101 0.20 -2.19 8.42
CA LEU A 101 1.47 -2.26 7.70
C LEU A 101 1.21 -2.66 6.24
N VAL A 102 1.49 -1.73 5.33
CA VAL A 102 1.18 -1.84 3.91
C VAL A 102 2.47 -2.01 3.12
N GLY A 103 2.56 -3.05 2.30
CA GLY A 103 3.72 -3.34 1.46
C GLY A 103 3.30 -3.50 0.00
N HIS A 104 4.03 -2.84 -0.90
CA HIS A 104 3.87 -3.00 -2.34
C HIS A 104 5.00 -3.82 -2.94
N SER A 105 4.69 -4.73 -3.87
CA SER A 105 5.70 -5.52 -4.60
C SER A 105 6.71 -6.21 -3.64
N LEU A 106 8.02 -5.94 -3.77
CA LEU A 106 9.07 -6.36 -2.82
C LEU A 106 8.75 -6.01 -1.36
N GLY A 107 8.04 -4.91 -1.11
CA GLY A 107 7.54 -4.51 0.21
C GLY A 107 6.76 -5.62 0.90
N GLY A 108 6.09 -6.52 0.16
CA GLY A 108 5.43 -7.70 0.70
C GLY A 108 6.37 -8.67 1.43
N MET A 109 7.57 -8.91 0.90
CA MET A 109 8.61 -9.71 1.56
C MET A 109 9.05 -9.06 2.88
N ILE A 110 9.25 -7.73 2.84
CA ILE A 110 9.72 -6.94 3.98
C ILE A 110 8.69 -6.97 5.10
N ILE A 111 7.42 -6.64 4.82
CA ILE A 111 6.37 -6.60 5.84
C ILE A 111 6.08 -7.98 6.44
N SER A 112 6.29 -9.05 5.66
CA SER A 112 6.17 -10.43 6.16
C SER A 112 7.24 -10.73 7.19
N SER A 113 8.49 -10.35 6.90
CA SER A 113 9.62 -10.50 7.83
C SER A 113 9.48 -9.61 9.07
N VAL A 114 8.90 -8.40 8.94
CA VAL A 114 8.58 -7.53 10.07
C VAL A 114 7.49 -8.13 10.96
N ALA A 115 6.43 -8.69 10.37
CA ALA A 115 5.37 -9.34 11.13
C ALA A 115 5.83 -10.62 11.83
N GLU A 116 6.83 -11.31 11.30
CA GLU A 116 7.50 -12.39 12.04
C GLU A 116 8.20 -11.85 13.29
N ALA A 117 8.93 -10.73 13.17
CA ALA A 117 9.72 -10.19 14.28
C ALA A 117 8.86 -9.52 15.37
N VAL A 118 7.81 -8.78 14.99
CA VAL A 118 7.00 -7.96 15.91
C VAL A 118 5.49 -8.08 15.65
N PRO A 119 4.91 -9.30 15.65
CA PRO A 119 3.49 -9.50 15.30
C PRO A 119 2.54 -8.68 16.18
N ALA A 120 2.87 -8.50 17.46
CA ALA A 120 2.07 -7.73 18.40
C ALA A 120 1.92 -6.24 18.03
N LYS A 121 2.84 -5.69 17.23
CA LYS A 121 2.83 -4.30 16.76
C LYS A 121 1.91 -4.10 15.54
N ILE A 122 1.53 -5.18 14.87
CA ILE A 122 0.78 -5.13 13.62
C ILE A 122 -0.69 -5.43 13.89
N GLU A 123 -1.57 -4.50 13.51
CA GLU A 123 -3.02 -4.71 13.50
C GLU A 123 -3.41 -5.57 12.29
N LYS A 124 -2.93 -5.18 11.10
CA LYS A 124 -3.20 -5.83 9.81
C LYS A 124 -2.00 -5.68 8.89
N LEU A 125 -1.76 -6.71 8.08
CA LEU A 125 -0.89 -6.64 6.91
C LEU A 125 -1.73 -6.37 5.67
N VAL A 126 -1.28 -5.46 4.81
CA VAL A 126 -1.91 -5.18 3.53
C VAL A 126 -0.89 -5.32 2.41
N TYR A 127 -1.16 -6.24 1.49
CA TYR A 127 -0.33 -6.52 0.32
C TYR A 127 -0.94 -5.80 -0.88
N VAL A 128 -0.21 -4.89 -1.51
CA VAL A 128 -0.67 -4.18 -2.72
C VAL A 128 0.16 -4.66 -3.89
N ALA A 129 -0.41 -5.46 -4.79
CA ALA A 129 0.35 -6.07 -5.89
C ALA A 129 1.70 -6.67 -5.43
N ALA A 130 1.70 -7.32 -4.26
CA ALA A 130 2.91 -7.60 -3.51
C ALA A 130 3.22 -9.09 -3.40
N TYR A 131 4.50 -9.42 -3.30
CA TYR A 131 4.92 -10.78 -3.01
C TYR A 131 4.47 -11.19 -1.60
N LEU A 132 3.72 -12.28 -1.50
CA LEU A 132 3.26 -12.87 -0.25
C LEU A 132 3.91 -14.26 -0.11
N PRO A 133 5.05 -14.34 0.60
CA PRO A 133 5.86 -15.56 0.67
C PRO A 133 5.34 -16.58 1.69
N GLU A 134 5.65 -17.85 1.42
CA GLU A 134 5.72 -18.90 2.42
C GLU A 134 7.10 -18.92 3.10
N SER A 135 7.18 -19.59 4.26
CA SER A 135 8.45 -19.74 4.99
C SER A 135 9.49 -20.47 4.13
N GLY A 136 10.71 -19.94 4.10
CA GLY A 136 11.83 -20.44 3.30
C GLY A 136 11.92 -19.91 1.88
N GLN A 137 10.91 -19.19 1.39
CA GLN A 137 10.93 -18.60 0.04
C GLN A 137 11.64 -17.25 0.01
N ASN A 138 12.25 -16.95 -1.13
CA ASN A 138 12.70 -15.60 -1.50
C ASN A 138 11.90 -15.06 -2.70
N LEU A 139 12.11 -13.79 -3.04
CA LEU A 139 11.36 -13.12 -4.12
C LEU A 139 11.71 -13.71 -5.49
N ASP A 140 12.99 -13.97 -5.74
CA ASP A 140 13.47 -14.54 -7.00
C ASP A 140 12.74 -15.86 -7.33
N GLN A 141 12.66 -16.78 -6.37
CA GLN A 141 11.94 -18.04 -6.51
C GLN A 141 10.44 -17.83 -6.80
N LEU A 142 9.79 -16.92 -6.09
CA LEU A 142 8.38 -16.59 -6.32
C LEU A 142 8.15 -16.02 -7.72
N SER A 143 9.01 -15.11 -8.16
CA SER A 143 8.91 -14.50 -9.49
C SER A 143 9.03 -15.51 -10.63
N HIS A 144 9.85 -16.56 -10.45
CA HIS A 144 9.97 -17.65 -11.42
C HIS A 144 8.72 -18.54 -11.50
N MET A 145 7.80 -18.42 -10.53
CA MET A 145 6.51 -19.13 -10.56
C MET A 145 5.45 -18.40 -11.40
N ASP A 146 5.76 -17.20 -11.92
CA ASP A 146 4.83 -16.36 -12.68
C ASP A 146 5.07 -16.46 -14.19
N PRO A 147 4.35 -17.34 -14.92
CA PRO A 147 4.51 -17.50 -16.37
C PRO A 147 4.12 -16.25 -17.16
N ASP A 148 3.33 -15.36 -16.57
CA ASP A 148 2.77 -14.19 -17.23
C ASP A 148 3.55 -12.90 -16.91
N SER A 149 4.56 -12.96 -16.03
CA SER A 149 5.40 -11.81 -15.70
C SER A 149 6.18 -11.34 -16.92
N GLN A 150 6.07 -10.05 -17.21
CA GLN A 150 6.84 -9.39 -18.25
C GLN A 150 8.19 -8.86 -17.74
N LEU A 151 8.44 -8.89 -16.43
CA LEU A 151 9.70 -8.44 -15.84
C LEU A 151 10.80 -9.51 -16.00
N GLY A 152 10.58 -10.69 -15.42
CA GLY A 152 11.60 -11.76 -15.38
C GLY A 152 11.70 -12.54 -16.69
N ILE A 153 10.60 -13.14 -17.13
CA ILE A 153 10.60 -14.16 -18.22
C ILE A 153 10.88 -13.55 -19.60
N LYS A 154 10.56 -12.26 -19.81
CA LYS A 154 10.83 -11.57 -21.08
C LYS A 154 12.25 -10.98 -21.17
N GLY A 155 13.13 -11.28 -20.21
CA GLY A 155 14.52 -10.83 -20.21
C GLY A 155 14.65 -9.31 -20.13
N ASN A 156 13.79 -8.66 -19.33
CA ASN A 156 13.80 -7.21 -19.13
C ASN A 156 14.68 -6.76 -17.97
N LEU A 157 15.27 -7.71 -17.24
CA LEU A 157 16.22 -7.48 -16.16
C LEU A 157 17.65 -7.40 -16.69
N ILE A 158 18.44 -6.50 -16.11
CA ILE A 158 19.87 -6.33 -16.34
C ILE A 158 20.58 -6.50 -15.00
N PHE A 159 21.56 -7.40 -14.93
CA PHE A 159 22.34 -7.65 -13.72
C PHE A 159 23.67 -6.91 -13.84
N ASN A 160 23.96 -6.05 -12.87
CA ASN A 160 25.16 -5.21 -12.87
C ASN A 160 26.25 -5.78 -11.95
N ASP A 161 27.51 -5.60 -12.32
CA ASP A 161 28.67 -6.08 -11.56
C ASP A 161 28.80 -5.44 -10.15
N ASN A 162 28.13 -4.30 -9.93
CA ASN A 162 28.09 -3.61 -8.64
C ASN A 162 27.06 -4.19 -7.65
N GLY A 163 26.43 -5.33 -7.98
CA GLY A 163 25.45 -5.99 -7.13
C GLY A 163 24.05 -5.36 -7.17
N THR A 164 23.73 -4.61 -8.23
CA THR A 164 22.37 -4.13 -8.48
C THR A 164 21.70 -4.85 -9.65
N ILE A 165 20.38 -4.81 -9.65
CA ILE A 165 19.50 -5.25 -10.72
C ILE A 165 18.76 -4.04 -11.30
N ASP A 166 18.75 -3.96 -12.61
CA ASP A 166 18.17 -2.86 -13.38
C ASP A 166 17.12 -3.42 -14.35
N VAL A 167 16.33 -2.52 -14.95
CA VAL A 167 15.28 -2.81 -15.90
C VAL A 167 15.60 -2.07 -17.18
N LYS A 168 15.39 -2.70 -18.33
CA LYS A 168 15.56 -2.02 -19.63
C LYS A 168 14.78 -0.71 -19.64
N ALA A 169 15.45 0.39 -19.96
CA ALA A 169 14.91 1.73 -19.81
C ALA A 169 13.60 1.95 -20.59
N ASP A 170 13.47 1.36 -21.78
CA ASP A 170 12.27 1.40 -22.63
C ASP A 170 11.09 0.59 -22.06
N GLN A 171 11.34 -0.26 -21.07
CA GLN A 171 10.33 -1.11 -20.43
C GLN A 171 9.84 -0.57 -19.09
N ILE A 172 10.50 0.43 -18.48
CA ILE A 172 10.13 0.97 -17.16
C ILE A 172 8.66 1.43 -17.14
N VAL A 173 8.23 2.21 -18.14
CA VAL A 173 6.85 2.70 -18.21
C VAL A 173 5.88 1.54 -18.43
N ASN A 174 6.17 0.66 -19.39
CA ASN A 174 5.31 -0.49 -19.72
C ASN A 174 5.11 -1.44 -18.53
N LEU A 175 6.14 -1.64 -17.71
CA LEU A 175 6.10 -2.59 -16.59
C LEU A 175 5.45 -1.98 -15.36
N PHE A 176 5.80 -0.75 -15.00
CA PHE A 176 5.47 -0.21 -13.69
C PHE A 176 4.26 0.74 -13.67
N ILE A 177 3.93 1.39 -14.79
CA ILE A 177 2.97 2.51 -14.80
C ILE A 177 2.33 2.77 -16.17
N GLN A 178 2.03 1.71 -16.92
CA GLN A 178 1.50 1.80 -18.29
C GLN A 178 0.14 2.51 -18.37
N ASP A 179 -0.60 2.52 -17.27
CA ASP A 179 -1.90 3.15 -17.08
C ASP A 179 -1.81 4.57 -16.50
N GLY A 180 -0.61 5.08 -16.20
CA GLY A 180 -0.40 6.44 -15.72
C GLY A 180 -0.51 7.48 -16.83
N SER A 181 -0.85 8.72 -16.46
CA SER A 181 -0.75 9.87 -17.37
C SER A 181 0.71 10.13 -17.79
N PRO A 182 0.98 10.86 -18.88
CA PRO A 182 2.35 11.21 -19.28
C PRO A 182 3.18 11.85 -18.15
N GLU A 183 2.55 12.69 -17.32
CA GLU A 183 3.19 13.34 -16.17
C GLU A 183 3.62 12.31 -15.12
N ILE A 184 2.76 11.33 -14.83
CA ILE A 184 3.03 10.26 -13.87
C ILE A 184 4.08 9.28 -14.41
N GLN A 185 4.02 8.95 -15.70
CA GLN A 185 5.05 8.12 -16.36
C GLN A 185 6.42 8.80 -16.27
N ASN A 186 6.49 10.10 -16.58
CA ASN A 186 7.72 10.89 -16.45
C ASN A 186 8.20 10.99 -15.00
N LEU A 187 7.28 11.07 -14.03
CA LEU A 187 7.62 11.06 -12.60
C LEU A 187 8.32 9.76 -12.21
N VAL A 188 7.82 8.60 -12.68
CA VAL A 188 8.44 7.30 -12.43
C VAL A 188 9.84 7.24 -13.03
N VAL A 189 9.99 7.58 -14.31
CA VAL A 189 11.30 7.56 -14.99
C VAL A 189 12.29 8.50 -14.31
N LYS A 190 11.86 9.70 -13.88
CA LYS A 190 12.72 10.69 -13.23
C LYS A 190 13.25 10.23 -11.87
N ASN A 191 12.47 9.44 -11.12
CA ASN A 191 12.84 8.98 -9.79
C ASN A 191 13.42 7.55 -9.79
N TYR A 192 13.55 6.94 -10.96
CA TYR A 192 14.08 5.59 -11.11
C TYR A 192 15.55 5.50 -10.71
N ARG A 193 15.90 4.43 -10.00
CA ARG A 193 17.26 4.04 -9.63
C ARG A 193 17.39 2.52 -9.72
N THR A 194 18.59 2.01 -9.99
CA THR A 194 18.85 0.56 -9.95
C THR A 194 18.66 0.00 -8.55
N GLU A 195 18.22 -1.25 -8.45
CA GLU A 195 17.81 -1.88 -7.21
C GLU A 195 18.92 -2.77 -6.62
N PRO A 196 19.17 -2.78 -5.30
CA PRO A 196 20.06 -3.77 -4.69
C PRO A 196 19.57 -5.22 -4.91
N LEU A 197 20.45 -6.11 -5.38
CA LEU A 197 20.06 -7.49 -5.73
C LEU A 197 19.80 -8.37 -4.50
N THR A 198 20.59 -8.22 -3.44
CA THR A 198 20.60 -9.13 -2.28
C THR A 198 19.22 -9.36 -1.64
N PRO A 199 18.35 -8.35 -1.44
CA PRO A 199 16.99 -8.54 -0.92
C PRO A 199 16.11 -9.51 -1.73
N PHE A 200 16.38 -9.72 -3.03
CA PHE A 200 15.59 -10.61 -3.89
C PHE A 200 15.86 -12.08 -3.58
N ILE A 201 17.09 -12.40 -3.16
CA ILE A 201 17.57 -13.76 -2.98
C ILE A 201 17.64 -14.18 -1.50
N ASN A 202 17.45 -13.25 -0.56
CA ASN A 202 17.34 -13.57 0.86
C ASN A 202 15.98 -14.21 1.17
N PRO A 203 15.94 -15.44 1.70
CA PRO A 203 14.68 -16.06 2.09
C PRO A 203 14.13 -15.43 3.37
N VAL A 204 12.81 -15.47 3.52
CA VAL A 204 12.14 -15.18 4.80
C VAL A 204 11.93 -16.46 5.59
N VAL A 205 12.01 -16.37 6.92
CA VAL A 205 11.62 -17.46 7.81
C VAL A 205 10.38 -17.00 8.55
N LEU A 206 9.28 -17.73 8.40
CA LEU A 206 7.96 -17.35 8.90
C LEU A 206 7.35 -18.49 9.72
N THR A 207 6.59 -18.14 10.77
CA THR A 207 5.90 -19.09 11.65
C THR A 207 4.41 -18.80 11.76
N GLU A 208 3.62 -19.82 12.10
CA GLU A 208 2.18 -19.65 12.39
C GLU A 208 1.94 -18.77 13.61
N GLN A 209 2.81 -18.85 14.62
CA GLN A 209 2.67 -18.11 15.87
C GLN A 209 2.88 -16.61 15.69
N ASN A 210 3.80 -16.21 14.79
CA ASN A 210 4.10 -14.80 14.56
C ASN A 210 3.43 -14.32 13.27
N PHE A 211 4.11 -14.43 12.12
CA PHE A 211 3.58 -13.97 10.83
C PHE A 211 2.17 -14.51 10.53
N GLY A 212 1.95 -15.81 10.77
CA GLY A 212 0.67 -16.47 10.52
C GLY A 212 -0.48 -15.92 11.36
N SER A 213 -0.21 -15.41 12.57
CA SER A 213 -1.21 -14.88 13.50
C SER A 213 -1.80 -13.53 13.08
N VAL A 214 -1.09 -12.78 12.24
CA VAL A 214 -1.51 -11.44 11.81
C VAL A 214 -2.51 -11.54 10.65
N LYS A 215 -3.62 -10.82 10.77
CA LYS A 215 -4.65 -10.72 9.70
C LYS A 215 -4.05 -10.09 8.45
N LYS A 216 -4.35 -10.68 7.29
CA LYS A 216 -3.85 -10.25 5.98
C LYS A 216 -5.00 -9.81 5.08
N ALA A 217 -4.83 -8.67 4.43
CA ALA A 217 -5.64 -8.25 3.29
C ALA A 217 -4.75 -8.15 2.06
N TYR A 218 -5.32 -8.40 0.88
CA TYR A 218 -4.61 -8.28 -0.39
C TYR A 218 -5.39 -7.38 -1.34
N ILE A 219 -4.70 -6.44 -2.00
CA ILE A 219 -5.23 -5.56 -3.03
C ILE A 219 -4.59 -5.98 -4.34
N LYS A 220 -5.39 -6.60 -5.21
CA LYS A 220 -4.98 -7.08 -6.52
C LYS A 220 -5.01 -5.97 -7.55
N THR A 221 -3.98 -5.93 -8.39
CA THR A 221 -3.90 -5.07 -9.59
C THR A 221 -4.21 -5.92 -10.82
N LEU A 222 -5.28 -5.58 -11.54
CA LEU A 222 -5.82 -6.47 -12.58
C LEU A 222 -5.06 -6.42 -13.92
N GLN A 223 -4.26 -5.39 -14.14
CA GLN A 223 -3.47 -5.19 -15.37
C GLN A 223 -1.96 -5.25 -15.08
N ASP A 224 -1.55 -5.93 -14.01
CA ASP A 224 -0.15 -5.97 -13.58
C ASP A 224 0.74 -6.75 -14.55
N HIS A 225 1.82 -6.11 -15.00
CA HIS A 225 2.82 -6.73 -15.88
C HIS A 225 4.03 -7.30 -15.12
N VAL A 226 4.15 -7.05 -13.81
CA VAL A 226 5.30 -7.42 -12.97
C VAL A 226 4.97 -8.62 -12.09
N VAL A 227 3.95 -8.48 -11.25
CA VAL A 227 3.38 -9.58 -10.45
C VAL A 227 2.02 -9.85 -11.03
N SER A 228 1.93 -10.75 -12.00
CA SER A 228 0.72 -10.91 -12.80
C SER A 228 -0.48 -11.31 -11.95
N PRO A 229 -1.73 -11.08 -12.42
CA PRO A 229 -2.91 -11.60 -11.76
C PRO A 229 -2.84 -13.10 -11.47
N TYR A 230 -2.15 -13.90 -12.30
CA TYR A 230 -1.91 -15.32 -12.05
C TYR A 230 -1.13 -15.53 -10.75
N LEU A 231 0.04 -14.91 -10.59
CA LEU A 231 0.86 -15.10 -9.40
C LEU A 231 0.20 -14.49 -8.16
N GLN A 232 -0.46 -13.33 -8.30
CA GLN A 232 -1.22 -12.73 -7.19
C GLN A 232 -2.29 -13.71 -6.67
N ASN A 233 -3.08 -14.32 -7.54
CA ASN A 233 -4.08 -15.33 -7.14
C ASN A 233 -3.44 -16.53 -6.45
N LYS A 234 -2.34 -17.05 -6.99
CA LYS A 234 -1.63 -18.20 -6.42
C LYS A 234 -1.13 -17.93 -5.00
N MET A 235 -0.55 -16.75 -4.76
CA MET A 235 -0.08 -16.37 -3.42
C MET A 235 -1.24 -16.08 -2.45
N ILE A 236 -2.37 -15.56 -2.95
CA ILE A 236 -3.58 -15.36 -2.13
C ILE A 236 -4.14 -16.70 -1.65
N GLU A 237 -4.17 -17.72 -2.53
CA GLU A 237 -4.68 -19.06 -2.23
C GLU A 237 -3.90 -19.75 -1.10
N THR A 238 -2.57 -19.62 -1.08
CA THR A 238 -1.74 -20.26 -0.04
C THR A 238 -1.47 -19.38 1.18
N GLY A 239 -1.53 -18.05 1.02
CA GLY A 239 -1.11 -17.07 2.03
C GLY A 239 -2.11 -16.75 3.15
N LYS A 240 -3.20 -17.51 3.30
CA LYS A 240 -4.25 -17.30 4.33
C LYS A 240 -4.80 -15.86 4.37
N VAL A 241 -5.04 -15.28 3.20
CA VAL A 241 -5.59 -13.92 3.07
C VAL A 241 -7.04 -13.88 3.54
N LYS A 242 -7.38 -12.95 4.45
CA LYS A 242 -8.72 -12.85 5.04
C LYS A 242 -9.69 -12.06 4.15
N SER A 243 -9.19 -11.05 3.45
CA SER A 243 -9.98 -10.21 2.55
C SER A 243 -9.17 -9.84 1.32
N VAL A 244 -9.83 -9.90 0.16
CA VAL A 244 -9.24 -9.57 -1.14
C VAL A 244 -10.04 -8.42 -1.74
N TYR A 245 -9.32 -7.43 -2.24
CA TYR A 245 -9.83 -6.27 -2.97
C TYR A 245 -9.15 -6.23 -4.33
N GLU A 246 -9.77 -5.57 -5.29
CA GLU A 246 -9.26 -5.46 -6.65
C GLU A 246 -9.28 -4.01 -7.09
N ILE A 247 -8.26 -3.63 -7.87
CA ILE A 247 -8.16 -2.34 -8.52
C ILE A 247 -7.75 -2.55 -9.97
N ASN A 248 -8.44 -1.88 -10.91
CA ASN A 248 -8.21 -2.08 -12.34
C ASN A 248 -7.04 -1.24 -12.86
N THR A 249 -5.84 -1.49 -12.34
CA THR A 249 -4.60 -0.75 -12.68
C THR A 249 -3.47 -1.69 -13.08
N GLY A 250 -2.39 -1.08 -13.58
CA GLY A 250 -1.06 -1.69 -13.62
C GLY A 250 -0.45 -1.86 -12.23
N HIS A 251 0.88 -1.99 -12.18
CA HIS A 251 1.61 -2.37 -10.97
C HIS A 251 1.61 -1.30 -9.85
N SER A 252 1.38 -0.03 -10.17
CA SER A 252 1.59 1.10 -9.25
C SER A 252 0.30 1.90 -8.99
N PRO A 253 -0.72 1.31 -8.34
CA PRO A 253 -2.01 1.97 -8.09
C PRO A 253 -1.91 3.23 -7.22
N PHE A 254 -0.87 3.34 -6.38
CA PHE A 254 -0.60 4.54 -5.58
C PHE A 254 -0.22 5.77 -6.42
N LEU A 255 0.14 5.57 -7.70
CA LEU A 255 0.39 6.64 -8.67
C LEU A 255 -0.78 6.79 -9.65
N SER A 256 -1.29 5.69 -10.22
CA SER A 256 -2.33 5.77 -11.27
C SER A 256 -3.74 5.99 -10.72
N GLN A 257 -4.08 5.44 -9.55
CA GLN A 257 -5.40 5.54 -8.91
C GLN A 257 -5.29 5.73 -7.38
N PRO A 258 -4.60 6.78 -6.89
CA PRO A 258 -4.32 6.96 -5.45
C PRO A 258 -5.59 7.11 -4.60
N ASP A 259 -6.66 7.71 -5.14
CA ASP A 259 -7.92 7.91 -4.41
C ASP A 259 -8.65 6.59 -4.17
N GLU A 260 -8.73 5.74 -5.20
CA GLU A 260 -9.34 4.41 -5.10
C GLU A 260 -8.55 3.52 -4.14
N LEU A 261 -7.21 3.50 -4.25
CA LEU A 261 -6.36 2.77 -3.32
C LEU A 261 -6.55 3.25 -1.88
N SER A 262 -6.61 4.57 -1.65
CA SER A 262 -6.85 5.13 -0.32
C SER A 262 -8.21 4.72 0.24
N SER A 263 -9.26 4.70 -0.60
CA SER A 263 -10.59 4.23 -0.20
C SER A 263 -10.59 2.76 0.21
N ILE A 264 -9.87 1.90 -0.54
CA ILE A 264 -9.72 0.48 -0.20
C ILE A 264 -8.95 0.31 1.12
N LEU A 265 -7.87 1.07 1.34
CA LEU A 265 -7.12 1.04 2.61
C LEU A 265 -8.01 1.43 3.81
N THR A 266 -8.84 2.46 3.67
CA THR A 266 -9.82 2.84 4.69
C THR A 266 -10.83 1.71 4.96
N LYS A 267 -11.37 1.08 3.91
CA LYS A 267 -12.27 -0.08 4.06
C LYS A 267 -11.60 -1.24 4.79
N ILE A 268 -10.34 -1.54 4.46
CA ILE A 268 -9.55 -2.59 5.12
C ILE A 268 -9.37 -2.25 6.59
N ALA A 269 -9.10 -0.99 6.93
CA ALA A 269 -8.86 -0.57 8.30
C ALA A 269 -10.08 -0.78 9.22
N ASN A 270 -11.28 -0.66 8.67
CA ASN A 270 -12.53 -0.69 9.43
C ASN A 270 -13.14 -2.11 9.56
N ASN A 271 -12.65 -3.09 8.79
CA ASN A 271 -13.13 -4.49 8.79
C ASN A 271 -12.33 -5.43 9.72
#